data_AF-A0A3A4QUT9-F1
#
_entry.id   AF-A0A3A4QUT9-F1
#
_cell.length_a   1.000
_cell.length_b   1.000
_cell.length_c   1.000
_cell.angle_alpha   90.00
_cell.angle_beta   90.00
_cell.angle_gamma   90.00
#
_symmetry.space_group_name_H-M   'P 1'
#
loop_
_entity.id
_entity.type
_entity.pdbx_description
1 polymer ?
#
loop_
_entity_poly.entity_id
_entity_poly.type
_entity_poly.pdbx_seq_one_letter_code
_entity_poly.pdbx_strand_id
1 'polypeptide(L)'
;MFIFGIIISSIILILGIYFVTLSQNQRHHLVMILALILFFYKLTEYTIFGLTMQLHKIPLEFSTMSYFIFSMTIIFKLKKLQLLAAFMAFISGIGYLISFMILGDDYLFNNGFYLTSMALINHAILYLGSMLIIKDLNYTKQEERRIMVFTMMYVIYVSIMNELITFPQSFIFIRILLGGDLLTTYFSSDRLSSYTYLLYFLSVFILYKAILLIFHGICKLTHHPSEVNL
;
A
#
# COMPACT_ATOMS: atom_id res chain seq x y z
N MET A 1 -4.36 -18.77 -15.16
CA MET A 1 -5.13 -17.61 -14.64
C MET A 1 -6.45 -18.14 -14.11
N PHE A 2 -6.56 -18.34 -12.80
CA PHE A 2 -7.87 -18.62 -12.21
C PHE A 2 -8.76 -17.39 -12.28
N ILE A 3 -10.01 -17.67 -12.65
CA ILE A 3 -11.12 -16.74 -12.71
C ILE A 3 -11.43 -16.16 -11.31
N PHE A 4 -11.11 -16.88 -10.23
CA PHE A 4 -11.42 -16.49 -8.85
C PHE A 4 -10.70 -15.22 -8.38
N GLY A 5 -9.37 -15.14 -8.54
CA GLY A 5 -8.59 -13.96 -8.13
C GLY A 5 -9.01 -12.71 -8.90
N ILE A 6 -9.33 -12.86 -10.19
CA ILE A 6 -9.87 -11.81 -11.04
C ILE A 6 -11.24 -11.35 -10.54
N ILE A 7 -12.16 -12.28 -10.29
CA ILE A 7 -13.52 -11.97 -9.82
C ILE A 7 -13.47 -11.21 -8.50
N ILE A 8 -12.79 -11.75 -7.48
CA ILE A 8 -12.80 -11.14 -6.15
C ILE A 8 -12.15 -9.76 -6.18
N SER A 9 -11.00 -9.63 -6.83
CA SER A 9 -10.31 -8.34 -6.91
C SER A 9 -11.15 -7.32 -7.67
N SER A 10 -11.81 -7.74 -8.76
CA SER A 10 -12.71 -6.85 -9.52
C SER A 10 -13.91 -6.40 -8.69
N ILE A 11 -14.51 -7.30 -7.92
CA ILE A 11 -15.61 -6.97 -6.99
C ILE A 11 -15.15 -5.92 -5.98
N ILE A 12 -13.98 -6.11 -5.36
CA ILE A 12 -13.43 -5.17 -4.38
C ILE A 12 -13.14 -3.81 -5.04
N LEU A 13 -12.57 -3.79 -6.24
CA LEU A 13 -12.29 -2.55 -6.98
C LEU A 13 -13.58 -1.77 -7.27
N ILE A 14 -14.60 -2.46 -7.78
CA ILE A 14 -15.94 -1.90 -8.05
C ILE A 14 -16.57 -1.38 -6.76
N LEU A 15 -16.48 -2.13 -5.67
CA LEU A 15 -17.00 -1.72 -4.36
C LEU A 15 -16.32 -0.44 -3.87
N GLY A 16 -15.01 -0.30 -4.09
CA GLY A 16 -14.29 0.94 -3.76
C GLY A 16 -14.79 2.14 -4.56
N ILE A 17 -15.09 1.97 -5.85
CA ILE A 17 -15.69 3.03 -6.68
C ILE A 17 -17.09 3.38 -6.15
N TYR A 18 -17.90 2.38 -5.80
CA TYR A 18 -19.22 2.61 -5.18
C TYR A 18 -19.11 3.35 -3.83
N PHE A 19 -18.10 3.06 -3.01
CA PHE A 19 -17.91 3.74 -1.72
C PHE A 19 -17.68 5.24 -1.84
N VAL A 20 -17.12 5.70 -2.96
CA VAL A 20 -16.98 7.13 -3.26
C VAL A 20 -18.35 7.81 -3.38
N THR A 21 -19.41 7.09 -3.77
CA THR A 21 -20.76 7.66 -3.95
C THR A 21 -21.58 7.73 -2.66
N LEU A 22 -21.10 7.15 -1.55
CA LEU A 22 -21.79 7.17 -0.27
C LEU A 22 -21.82 8.57 0.36
N SER A 23 -22.78 8.81 1.25
CA SER A 23 -22.88 10.09 1.97
C SER A 23 -21.70 10.28 2.93
N GLN A 24 -21.34 11.53 3.25
CA GLN A 24 -20.19 11.84 4.11
C GLN A 24 -20.27 11.11 5.47
N ASN A 25 -21.44 11.07 6.09
CA ASN A 25 -21.64 10.38 7.36
C ASN A 25 -21.41 8.87 7.24
N GLN A 26 -21.91 8.23 6.18
CA GLN A 26 -21.68 6.81 5.92
C GLN A 26 -20.19 6.52 5.68
N ARG A 27 -19.53 7.35 4.86
CA ARG A 27 -18.10 7.22 4.59
C ARG A 27 -17.28 7.29 5.87
N HIS A 28 -17.57 8.27 6.74
CA HIS A 28 -16.87 8.46 8.01
C HIS A 28 -17.04 7.26 8.96
N HIS A 29 -18.25 6.72 9.09
CA HIS A 29 -18.49 5.56 9.94
C HIS A 29 -17.77 4.31 9.39
N LEU A 30 -17.89 4.05 8.08
CA LEU A 30 -17.26 2.89 7.46
C LEU A 30 -15.73 2.96 7.55
N VAL A 31 -15.12 4.11 7.25
CA VAL A 31 -13.65 4.23 7.34
C VAL A 31 -13.17 4.05 8.77
N MET A 32 -13.92 4.54 9.77
CA MET A 32 -13.58 4.35 11.17
C MET A 32 -13.63 2.88 11.58
N ILE A 33 -14.67 2.15 11.18
CA ILE A 33 -14.79 0.70 11.44
C ILE A 33 -13.63 -0.06 10.80
N LEU A 34 -13.37 0.20 9.52
CA LEU A 34 -12.27 -0.41 8.77
C LEU A 34 -10.91 -0.13 9.42
N ALA A 35 -10.67 1.13 9.82
CA ALA A 35 -9.44 1.54 10.49
C ALA A 35 -9.25 0.83 11.84
N LEU A 36 -10.31 0.73 12.66
CA LEU A 36 -10.25 0.04 13.96
C LEU A 36 -9.97 -1.46 13.80
N ILE A 37 -10.69 -2.14 12.90
CA ILE A 37 -10.45 -3.57 12.61
C ILE A 37 -9.00 -3.80 12.22
N LEU A 38 -8.50 -3.03 11.24
CA LEU A 38 -7.13 -3.15 10.75
C LEU A 38 -6.11 -2.82 11.84
N PHE A 39 -6.35 -1.79 12.65
CA PHE A 39 -5.45 -1.38 13.72
C PHE A 39 -5.31 -2.46 14.77
N PHE A 40 -6.42 -2.94 15.33
CA PHE A 40 -6.37 -3.92 16.41
C PHE A 40 -5.84 -5.27 15.93
N TYR A 41 -6.21 -5.68 14.72
CA TYR A 41 -5.67 -6.90 14.12
C TYR A 41 -4.14 -6.81 13.97
N LYS A 42 -3.63 -5.75 13.32
CA LYS A 42 -2.19 -5.59 13.10
C LYS A 42 -1.41 -5.30 14.38
N LEU A 43 -1.96 -4.51 15.29
CA LEU A 43 -1.35 -4.29 16.60
C LEU A 43 -1.18 -5.61 17.35
N THR A 44 -2.22 -6.46 17.37
CA THR A 44 -2.16 -7.78 18.02
C THR A 44 -1.14 -8.70 17.35
N GLU A 45 -1.21 -8.81 16.02
CA GLU A 45 -0.29 -9.64 15.22
C GLU A 45 1.19 -9.27 15.46
N TYR A 46 1.53 -7.99 15.32
CA TYR A 46 2.91 -7.53 15.51
C TYR A 46 3.35 -7.53 16.98
N THR A 47 2.43 -7.37 17.93
CA THR A 47 2.73 -7.55 19.37
C THR A 47 3.12 -9.00 19.65
N ILE A 48 2.37 -9.98 19.11
CA ILE A 48 2.70 -11.40 19.25
C ILE A 48 4.06 -11.70 18.64
N PHE A 49 4.36 -11.17 17.44
CA PHE A 49 5.68 -11.36 16.82
C PHE A 49 6.82 -10.75 17.65
N GLY A 50 6.60 -9.58 18.25
CA GLY A 50 7.55 -8.97 19.19
C GLY A 50 7.77 -9.82 20.44
N LEU A 51 6.69 -10.27 21.09
CA LEU A 51 6.76 -11.09 22.31
C LEU A 51 7.39 -12.46 22.06
N THR A 52 7.25 -13.01 20.86
CA THR A 52 7.86 -14.29 20.44
C THR A 52 9.23 -14.13 19.81
N MET A 53 9.81 -12.92 19.82
CA MET A 53 11.13 -12.59 19.25
C MET A 53 11.28 -13.00 17.77
N GLN A 54 10.19 -12.96 17.00
CA GLN A 54 10.20 -13.25 15.57
C GLN A 54 10.65 -12.02 14.77
N LEU A 55 11.92 -11.61 14.95
CA LEU A 55 12.48 -10.38 14.38
C LEU A 55 12.42 -10.33 12.83
N HIS A 56 12.43 -11.48 12.16
CA HIS A 56 12.26 -11.56 10.71
C HIS A 56 10.87 -11.15 10.22
N LYS A 57 9.91 -10.95 11.13
CA LYS A 57 8.56 -10.44 10.84
C LYS A 57 8.40 -8.96 11.21
N ILE A 58 9.49 -8.23 11.42
CA ILE A 58 9.41 -6.77 11.64
C ILE A 58 8.77 -6.10 10.43
N PRO A 59 7.94 -5.06 10.64
CA PRO A 59 7.29 -4.29 9.59
C PRO A 59 8.32 -3.59 8.69
N LEU A 60 8.75 -4.28 7.62
CA LEU A 60 9.55 -3.69 6.56
C LEU A 60 8.76 -3.44 5.28
N GLU A 61 7.68 -4.18 5.06
CA GLU A 61 6.87 -3.99 3.88
C GLU A 61 6.12 -2.66 3.89
N PHE A 62 5.99 -2.07 2.70
CA PHE A 62 5.29 -0.81 2.52
C PHE A 62 3.81 -0.94 2.91
N SER A 63 3.22 -2.10 2.61
CA SER A 63 1.87 -2.49 3.02
C SER A 63 1.71 -2.47 4.53
N THR A 64 2.68 -3.01 5.27
CA THR A 64 2.65 -3.03 6.73
C THR A 64 2.66 -1.64 7.33
N MET A 65 3.55 -0.77 6.84
CA MET A 65 3.57 0.63 7.28
C MET A 65 2.27 1.33 6.91
N SER A 66 1.68 1.01 5.76
CA SER A 66 0.40 1.53 5.32
C SER A 66 -0.74 1.16 6.26
N TYR A 67 -0.78 -0.07 6.81
CA TYR A 67 -1.80 -0.48 7.78
C TYR A 67 -1.83 0.44 9.01
N PHE A 68 -0.66 0.68 9.61
CA PHE A 68 -0.58 1.51 10.82
C PHE A 68 -0.80 2.99 10.52
N ILE A 69 -0.15 3.53 9.48
CA ILE A 69 -0.27 4.95 9.12
C ILE A 69 -1.71 5.28 8.74
N PHE A 70 -2.36 4.42 7.94
CA PHE A 70 -3.77 4.58 7.59
C PHE A 70 -4.65 4.59 8.84
N SER A 71 -4.62 3.51 9.62
CA SER A 71 -5.52 3.39 10.75
C SER A 71 -5.30 4.44 11.84
N MET A 72 -4.04 4.73 12.20
CA MET A 72 -3.73 5.78 13.18
C MET A 72 -4.19 7.15 12.69
N THR A 73 -4.01 7.46 11.41
CA THR A 73 -4.44 8.75 10.85
C THR A 73 -5.95 8.94 10.95
N ILE A 74 -6.74 7.88 10.71
CA ILE A 74 -8.20 7.92 10.84
C ILE A 74 -8.64 7.98 12.30
N ILE A 75 -8.13 7.09 13.16
CA ILE A 75 -8.52 6.98 14.57
C ILE A 75 -8.19 8.27 15.33
N PHE A 76 -6.98 8.80 15.15
CA PHE A 76 -6.50 10.00 15.84
C PHE A 76 -6.78 11.30 15.06
N LYS A 77 -7.49 11.24 13.93
CA LYS A 77 -7.88 12.40 13.11
C LYS A 77 -6.68 13.28 12.72
N LEU A 78 -5.56 12.67 12.31
CA LEU A 78 -4.31 13.36 11.98
C LEU A 78 -4.39 14.03 10.59
N LYS A 79 -5.07 15.19 10.50
CA LYS A 79 -5.33 15.91 9.23
C LYS A 79 -4.08 16.10 8.35
N LYS A 80 -2.91 16.36 8.95
CA LYS A 80 -1.64 16.58 8.23
C LYS A 80 -1.08 15.34 7.54
N LEU A 81 -1.53 14.15 7.94
CA LEU A 81 -1.10 12.86 7.39
C LEU A 81 -2.18 12.24 6.50
N GLN A 82 -3.36 12.84 6.40
CA GLN A 82 -4.52 12.22 5.74
C GLN A 82 -4.26 11.90 4.26
N LEU A 83 -3.66 12.83 3.49
CA LEU A 83 -3.31 12.57 2.09
C LEU A 83 -2.25 11.47 1.96
N LEU A 84 -1.20 11.52 2.80
CA LEU A 84 -0.15 10.50 2.82
C LEU A 84 -0.74 9.13 3.13
N ALA A 85 -1.52 9.03 4.19
CA ALA A 85 -2.18 7.82 4.64
C ALA A 85 -3.11 7.24 3.56
N ALA A 86 -3.91 8.09 2.91
CA ALA A 86 -4.78 7.70 1.81
C ALA A 86 -3.99 7.18 0.61
N PHE A 87 -2.92 7.87 0.23
CA PHE A 87 -2.05 7.49 -0.88
C PHE A 87 -1.34 6.15 -0.63
N MET A 88 -0.77 5.97 0.56
CA MET A 88 -0.13 4.72 0.97
C MET A 88 -1.11 3.56 0.95
N ALA A 89 -2.29 3.75 1.55
CA ALA A 89 -3.37 2.78 1.54
C ALA A 89 -3.85 2.45 0.12
N PHE A 90 -3.99 3.45 -0.73
CA PHE A 90 -4.40 3.29 -2.12
C PHE A 90 -3.39 2.44 -2.91
N ILE A 91 -2.10 2.81 -2.90
CA ILE A 91 -1.06 2.07 -3.64
C ILE A 91 -0.94 0.64 -3.13
N SER A 92 -0.87 0.46 -1.81
CA SER A 92 -0.74 -0.87 -1.23
C SER A 92 -1.95 -1.73 -1.60
N GLY A 93 -3.15 -1.19 -1.43
CA GLY A 93 -4.39 -1.90 -1.72
C GLY A 93 -4.54 -2.25 -3.21
N ILE A 94 -4.44 -1.26 -4.11
CA ILE A 94 -4.60 -1.48 -5.55
C ILE A 94 -3.49 -2.36 -6.12
N GLY A 95 -2.25 -2.17 -5.65
CA GLY A 95 -1.11 -2.97 -6.08
C GLY A 95 -1.28 -4.45 -5.75
N TYR A 96 -1.71 -4.75 -4.51
CA TYR A 96 -2.01 -6.13 -4.12
C TYR A 96 -3.21 -6.70 -4.88
N LEU A 97 -4.30 -5.95 -5.07
CA LEU A 97 -5.47 -6.43 -5.80
C LEU A 97 -5.12 -6.77 -7.26
N ILE A 98 -4.36 -5.91 -7.95
CA ILE A 98 -3.89 -6.19 -9.31
C ILE A 98 -2.96 -7.40 -9.33
N SER A 99 -2.03 -7.49 -8.37
CA SER A 99 -1.14 -8.64 -8.26
C SER A 99 -1.91 -9.94 -8.01
N PHE A 100 -2.93 -9.91 -7.17
CA PHE A 100 -3.79 -11.06 -6.85
C PHE A 100 -4.63 -11.52 -8.05
N MET A 101 -5.01 -10.61 -8.96
CA MET A 101 -5.64 -10.99 -10.24
C MET A 101 -4.74 -11.87 -11.10
N ILE A 102 -3.42 -11.64 -11.05
CA ILE A 102 -2.43 -12.29 -11.91
C ILE A 102 -1.83 -13.53 -11.23
N LEU A 103 -1.48 -13.40 -9.95
CA LEU A 103 -0.66 -14.35 -9.17
C LEU A 103 -1.39 -14.96 -7.96
N GLY A 104 -2.71 -14.78 -7.85
CA GLY A 104 -3.47 -15.22 -6.67
C GLY A 104 -3.35 -16.73 -6.38
N ASP A 105 -3.23 -17.56 -7.42
CA ASP A 105 -3.04 -19.02 -7.27
C ASP A 105 -1.69 -19.36 -6.66
N ASP A 106 -0.62 -18.68 -7.12
CA ASP A 106 0.72 -18.87 -6.59
C ASP A 106 0.77 -18.46 -5.11
N TYR A 107 0.02 -17.42 -4.73
CA TYR A 107 -0.09 -17.04 -3.32
C TYR A 107 -0.81 -18.10 -2.50
N LEU A 108 -1.93 -18.62 -2.99
CA LEU A 108 -2.68 -19.69 -2.33
C LEU A 108 -1.86 -20.97 -2.17
N PHE A 109 -1.11 -21.35 -3.21
CA PHE A 109 -0.27 -22.54 -3.20
C PHE A 109 0.92 -22.41 -2.25
N ASN A 110 1.63 -21.27 -2.30
CA ASN A 110 2.86 -21.08 -1.53
C ASN A 110 2.62 -20.66 -0.06
N ASN A 111 1.58 -19.87 0.20
CA ASN A 111 1.31 -19.31 1.54
C ASN A 111 0.12 -19.98 2.24
N GLY A 112 -0.65 -20.80 1.51
CA GLY A 112 -1.88 -21.41 2.02
C GLY A 112 -3.06 -20.44 2.04
N PHE A 113 -4.26 -21.02 2.21
CA PHE A 113 -5.52 -20.28 2.12
C PHE A 113 -5.64 -19.18 3.19
N TYR A 114 -5.30 -19.47 4.45
CA TYR A 114 -5.48 -18.54 5.56
C TYR A 114 -4.65 -17.27 5.41
N LEU A 115 -3.33 -17.39 5.21
CA LEU A 115 -2.44 -16.25 5.09
C LEU A 115 -2.77 -15.40 3.86
N THR A 116 -3.06 -16.05 2.74
CA THR A 116 -3.45 -15.37 1.49
C THR A 116 -4.77 -14.60 1.65
N SER A 117 -5.75 -15.20 2.33
CA SER A 117 -7.04 -14.56 2.60
C SER A 117 -6.88 -13.36 3.53
N MET A 118 -6.06 -13.48 4.59
CA MET A 118 -5.77 -12.37 5.49
C MET A 118 -5.03 -11.25 4.77
N ALA A 119 -4.04 -11.57 3.93
CA ALA A 119 -3.35 -10.58 3.11
C ALA A 119 -4.34 -9.86 2.16
N LEU A 120 -5.23 -10.59 1.50
CA LEU A 120 -6.27 -10.01 0.65
C LEU A 120 -7.22 -9.10 1.42
N ILE A 121 -7.70 -9.52 2.59
CA ILE A 121 -8.59 -8.72 3.44
C ILE A 121 -7.90 -7.43 3.88
N ASN A 122 -6.66 -7.51 4.37
CA ASN A 122 -5.93 -6.32 4.83
C ASN A 122 -5.73 -5.30 3.70
N HIS A 123 -5.37 -5.76 2.51
CA HIS A 123 -5.19 -4.88 1.35
C HIS A 123 -6.52 -4.35 0.80
N ALA A 124 -7.59 -5.15 0.84
CA ALA A 124 -8.94 -4.70 0.51
C ALA A 124 -9.38 -3.59 1.47
N ILE A 125 -9.12 -3.73 2.77
CA ILE A 125 -9.42 -2.69 3.76
C ILE A 125 -8.67 -1.39 3.44
N LEU A 126 -7.38 -1.47 3.11
CA LEU A 126 -6.60 -0.28 2.71
C LEU A 126 -7.18 0.38 1.45
N TYR A 127 -7.45 -0.39 0.40
CA TYR A 127 -8.03 0.13 -0.82
C TYR A 127 -9.38 0.79 -0.56
N LEU A 128 -10.34 0.06 0.04
CA LEU A 128 -11.68 0.57 0.34
C LEU A 128 -11.62 1.78 1.27
N GLY A 129 -10.76 1.74 2.29
CA GLY A 129 -10.52 2.83 3.21
C GLY A 129 -9.99 4.09 2.53
N SER A 130 -9.05 3.94 1.60
CA SER A 130 -8.53 5.05 0.79
C SER A 130 -9.62 5.67 -0.09
N MET A 131 -10.48 4.86 -0.70
CA MET A 131 -11.58 5.32 -1.54
C MET A 131 -12.68 6.02 -0.74
N LEU A 132 -12.96 5.58 0.49
CA LEU A 132 -13.94 6.24 1.38
C LEU A 132 -13.56 7.67 1.75
N ILE A 133 -12.26 7.97 1.86
CA ILE A 133 -11.77 9.30 2.27
C ILE A 133 -11.36 10.18 1.10
N ILE A 134 -11.28 9.65 -0.12
CA ILE A 134 -10.67 10.32 -1.28
C ILE A 134 -11.31 11.67 -1.62
N LYS A 135 -12.64 11.78 -1.44
CA LYS A 135 -13.40 13.02 -1.68
C LYS A 135 -13.02 14.15 -0.71
N ASP A 136 -12.62 13.79 0.49
CA ASP A 136 -12.32 14.73 1.57
C ASP A 136 -10.86 15.21 1.52
N LEU A 137 -10.07 14.71 0.55
CA LEU A 137 -8.66 15.03 0.42
C LEU A 137 -8.44 16.30 -0.37
N ASN A 138 -7.75 17.26 0.23
CA ASN A 138 -7.24 18.42 -0.48
C ASN A 138 -5.79 18.16 -0.92
N TYR A 139 -5.62 17.85 -2.20
CA TYR A 139 -4.30 17.62 -2.77
C TYR A 139 -3.60 18.94 -3.06
N THR A 140 -2.46 19.19 -2.40
CA THR A 140 -1.59 20.35 -2.67
C THR A 140 -0.16 19.92 -2.97
N LYS A 141 0.64 20.80 -3.61
CA LYS A 141 2.07 20.56 -3.84
C LYS A 141 2.85 20.31 -2.53
N GLN A 142 2.41 20.90 -1.42
CA GLN A 142 3.02 20.67 -0.12
C GLN A 142 2.79 19.24 0.36
N GLU A 143 1.59 18.69 0.14
CA GLU A 143 1.28 17.30 0.49
C GLU A 143 2.00 16.32 -0.43
N GLU A 144 2.14 16.61 -1.73
CA GLU A 144 2.99 15.84 -2.64
C GLU A 144 4.43 15.75 -2.11
N ARG A 145 5.00 16.89 -1.68
CA ARG A 145 6.33 16.93 -1.07
C ARG A 145 6.40 16.07 0.20
N ARG A 146 5.36 16.06 1.04
CA ARG A 146 5.32 15.18 2.24
C ARG A 146 5.34 13.70 1.85
N ILE A 147 4.60 13.31 0.82
CA ILE A 147 4.61 11.94 0.29
C ILE A 147 6.03 11.56 -0.17
N MET A 148 6.69 12.42 -0.94
CA MET A 148 8.06 12.17 -1.41
C MET A 148 9.07 12.06 -0.27
N VAL A 149 9.00 12.96 0.72
CA VAL A 149 9.88 12.94 1.89
C VAL A 149 9.65 11.67 2.72
N PHE A 150 8.38 11.29 2.94
CA PHE A 150 8.06 10.06 3.63
C PHE A 150 8.62 8.84 2.89
N THR A 151 8.41 8.75 1.57
CA THR A 151 8.95 7.64 0.78
C THR A 151 10.47 7.58 0.82
N MET A 152 11.17 8.73 0.78
CA MET A 152 12.63 8.75 0.95
C MET A 152 13.06 8.24 2.33
N MET A 153 12.41 8.71 3.41
CA MET A 153 12.68 8.21 4.78
C MET A 153 12.40 6.72 4.91
N TYR A 154 11.33 6.23 4.30
CA TYR A 154 10.97 4.82 4.29
C TYR A 154 12.01 3.97 3.55
N VAL A 155 12.50 4.41 2.39
CA VAL A 155 13.59 3.74 1.66
C VAL A 155 14.84 3.65 2.54
N ILE A 156 15.25 4.76 3.18
CA ILE A 156 16.40 4.77 4.10
C ILE A 156 16.19 3.78 5.25
N TYR A 157 15.01 3.79 5.87
CA TYR A 157 14.66 2.85 6.94
C TYR A 157 14.79 1.40 6.50
N VAL A 158 14.21 1.04 5.35
CA VAL A 158 14.30 -0.33 4.81
C VAL A 158 15.73 -0.72 4.51
N SER A 159 16.53 0.18 3.91
CA SER A 159 17.95 -0.07 3.64
C SER A 159 18.74 -0.34 4.92
N ILE A 160 18.57 0.46 5.97
CA ILE A 160 19.24 0.23 7.26
C ILE A 160 18.81 -1.10 7.87
N MET A 161 17.51 -1.38 7.90
CA MET A 161 17.00 -2.61 8.50
C MET A 161 17.44 -3.87 7.76
N ASN A 162 17.61 -3.79 6.44
CA ASN A 162 18.11 -4.89 5.62
C ASN A 162 19.56 -5.27 5.95
N GLU A 163 20.37 -4.33 6.41
CA GLU A 163 21.73 -4.61 6.90
C GLU A 163 21.74 -5.20 8.32
N LEU A 164 20.75 -4.84 9.14
CA LEU A 164 20.70 -5.25 10.55
C LEU A 164 20.05 -6.62 10.77
N ILE A 165 19.14 -7.04 9.90
CA ILE A 165 18.34 -8.25 10.09
C ILE A 165 18.30 -9.07 8.80
N THR A 166 18.59 -10.37 8.91
CA THR A 166 18.49 -11.29 7.78
C THR A 166 17.03 -11.66 7.54
N PHE A 167 16.45 -11.14 6.46
CA PHE A 167 15.09 -11.50 6.04
C PHE A 167 15.12 -12.63 5.00
N PRO A 168 14.26 -13.66 5.12
CA PRO A 168 14.08 -14.62 4.06
C PRO A 168 13.66 -13.90 2.78
N GLN A 169 14.35 -14.21 1.66
CA GLN A 169 14.33 -13.41 0.43
C GLN A 169 12.95 -13.29 -0.24
N SER A 170 12.00 -14.13 0.14
CA SER A 170 10.73 -14.33 -0.55
C SER A 170 9.65 -13.27 -0.31
N PHE A 171 9.82 -12.31 0.61
CA PHE A 171 8.66 -11.53 1.09
C PHE A 171 8.74 -10.01 0.97
N ILE A 172 9.87 -9.41 0.59
CA ILE A 172 9.98 -7.95 0.62
C ILE A 172 9.88 -7.37 -0.80
N PHE A 173 8.65 -7.07 -1.25
CA PHE A 173 8.39 -6.43 -2.56
C PHE A 173 9.25 -5.17 -2.79
N ILE A 174 9.45 -4.36 -1.74
CA ILE A 174 10.30 -3.17 -1.82
C ILE A 174 11.78 -3.53 -1.99
N ARG A 175 12.24 -4.67 -1.48
CA ARG A 175 13.61 -5.15 -1.67
C ARG A 175 13.81 -5.63 -3.10
N ILE A 176 12.83 -6.31 -3.69
CA ILE A 176 12.88 -6.68 -5.11
C ILE A 176 12.98 -5.42 -5.99
N LEU A 177 12.28 -4.34 -5.61
CA LEU A 177 12.32 -3.03 -6.28
C LEU A 177 13.59 -2.22 -6.01
N LEU A 178 14.20 -2.35 -4.83
CA LEU A 178 15.37 -1.56 -4.42
C LEU A 178 16.71 -2.29 -4.65
N GLY A 179 16.72 -3.61 -4.65
CA GLY A 179 17.90 -4.46 -4.84
C GLY A 179 18.27 -4.64 -6.31
N GLY A 180 17.37 -4.27 -7.23
CA GLY A 180 17.57 -4.53 -8.66
C GLY A 180 17.52 -6.03 -8.99
N ASP A 181 16.95 -6.87 -8.11
CA ASP A 181 16.86 -8.32 -8.28
C ASP A 181 16.13 -8.70 -9.58
N LEU A 182 15.20 -7.84 -10.04
CA LEU A 182 14.56 -7.98 -11.34
C LEU A 182 15.57 -7.89 -12.49
N LEU A 183 16.54 -6.96 -12.43
CA LEU A 183 17.57 -6.85 -13.46
C LEU A 183 18.43 -8.10 -13.51
N THR A 184 18.89 -8.62 -12.37
CA THR A 184 19.72 -9.83 -12.32
C THR A 184 18.97 -11.09 -12.69
N THR A 185 17.64 -11.09 -12.56
CA THR A 185 16.79 -12.22 -12.97
C THR A 185 16.62 -12.28 -14.49
N TYR A 186 16.46 -11.13 -15.16
CA TYR A 186 16.22 -11.08 -16.61
C TYR A 186 17.49 -10.86 -17.44
N PHE A 187 18.56 -10.36 -16.84
CA PHE A 187 19.84 -10.10 -17.49
C PHE A 187 20.97 -10.78 -16.71
N SER A 188 21.87 -11.46 -17.43
CA SER A 188 23.07 -12.04 -16.84
C SER A 188 23.90 -10.97 -16.13
N SER A 189 24.38 -11.26 -14.92
CA SER A 189 25.18 -10.34 -14.08
C SER A 189 26.31 -9.66 -14.84
N ASP A 190 26.95 -10.40 -15.76
CA ASP A 190 28.12 -9.97 -16.50
C ASP A 190 27.82 -8.87 -17.54
N ARG A 191 26.53 -8.60 -17.80
CA ARG A 191 26.05 -7.56 -18.72
C ARG A 191 25.48 -6.33 -18.00
N LEU A 192 25.41 -6.36 -16.68
CA LEU A 192 24.86 -5.26 -15.89
C LEU A 192 25.94 -4.22 -15.61
N SER A 193 25.77 -3.03 -16.20
CA SER A 193 26.61 -1.87 -15.92
C SER A 193 25.96 -0.97 -14.87
N SER A 194 26.73 -0.06 -14.25
CA SER A 194 26.17 0.98 -13.37
C SER A 194 25.11 1.84 -14.05
N TYR A 195 25.21 2.04 -15.37
CA TYR A 195 24.19 2.72 -16.17
C TYR A 195 22.87 1.95 -16.22
N THR A 196 22.93 0.62 -16.28
CA THR A 196 21.72 -0.23 -16.26
C THR A 196 20.97 -0.08 -14.95
N TYR A 197 21.68 -0.07 -13.81
CA TYR A 197 21.09 0.19 -12.50
C TYR A 197 20.50 1.59 -12.39
N LEU A 198 21.20 2.62 -12.87
CA LEU A 198 20.70 3.99 -12.89
C LEU A 198 19.37 4.10 -13.67
N LEU A 199 19.32 3.52 -14.87
CA LEU A 199 18.11 3.51 -15.71
C LEU A 199 16.95 2.76 -15.05
N TYR A 200 17.24 1.66 -14.35
CA TYR A 200 16.25 0.91 -13.59
C TYR A 200 15.65 1.75 -12.45
N PHE A 201 16.47 2.37 -11.61
CA PHE A 201 15.96 3.22 -10.53
C PHE A 201 15.22 4.45 -11.04
N LEU A 202 15.68 5.03 -12.16
CA LEU A 202 14.97 6.12 -12.82
C LEU A 202 13.58 5.66 -13.32
N SER A 203 13.50 4.46 -13.90
CA SER A 203 12.24 3.86 -14.33
C SER A 203 11.28 3.62 -13.16
N VAL A 204 11.78 3.08 -12.04
CA VAL A 204 11.00 2.89 -10.81
C VAL A 204 10.48 4.22 -10.27
N PHE A 205 11.33 5.26 -10.25
CA PHE A 205 10.92 6.59 -9.82
C PHE A 205 9.86 7.22 -10.73
N ILE A 206 10.01 7.09 -12.05
CA ILE A 206 9.02 7.57 -13.03
C ILE A 206 7.69 6.85 -12.84
N LEU A 207 7.71 5.52 -12.66
CA LEU A 207 6.50 4.74 -12.40
C LEU A 207 5.81 5.20 -11.11
N TYR A 208 6.57 5.37 -10.03
CA TYR A 208 6.04 5.87 -8.76
C TYR A 208 5.41 7.27 -8.92
N LYS A 209 6.08 8.19 -9.64
CA LYS A 209 5.53 9.51 -9.96
C LYS A 209 4.26 9.44 -10.81
N ALA A 210 4.20 8.52 -11.78
CA ALA A 210 3.01 8.30 -12.59
C ALA A 210 1.83 7.84 -11.71
N ILE A 211 2.05 6.93 -10.77
CA ILE A 211 1.01 6.48 -9.83
C ILE A 211 0.54 7.64 -8.94
N LEU A 212 1.46 8.49 -8.47
CA LEU A 212 1.13 9.69 -7.69
C LEU A 212 0.27 10.68 -8.48
N LEU A 213 0.55 10.87 -9.77
CA LEU A 213 -0.26 11.69 -10.67
C LEU A 213 -1.63 11.07 -10.95
N ILE A 214 -1.73 9.75 -11.11
CA ILE A 214 -3.00 9.03 -11.24
C ILE A 214 -3.84 9.26 -9.98
N PHE A 215 -3.26 9.06 -8.80
CA PHE A 215 -3.95 9.29 -7.53
C PHE A 215 -4.43 10.74 -7.39
N HIS A 216 -3.60 11.72 -7.79
CA HIS A 216 -4.00 13.13 -7.86
C HIS A 216 -5.20 13.34 -8.80
N GLY A 217 -5.17 12.73 -9.98
CA GLY A 217 -6.28 12.75 -10.93
C GLY A 217 -7.58 12.22 -10.35
N ILE A 218 -7.53 11.09 -9.62
CA ILE A 218 -8.70 10.51 -8.96
C ILE A 218 -9.23 11.44 -7.85
N CYS A 219 -8.35 12.02 -7.03
CA CYS A 219 -8.76 13.01 -6.02
C CYS A 219 -9.48 14.19 -6.68
N LYS A 220 -8.93 14.73 -7.77
CA LYS A 220 -9.53 15.86 -8.49
C LYS A 220 -10.89 15.51 -9.12
N LEU A 221 -11.03 14.31 -9.68
CA LEU A 221 -12.29 13.86 -10.31
C LEU A 221 -13.41 13.62 -9.29
N THR A 222 -13.05 13.21 -8.07
CA THR A 222 -14.01 12.87 -7.02
C THR A 222 -14.37 14.05 -6.13
N HIS A 223 -13.53 15.09 -6.09
CA HIS A 223 -13.77 16.31 -5.33
C HIS A 223 -14.82 17.19 -6.03
N HIS A 224 -16.04 17.18 -5.52
CA HIS A 224 -17.07 18.14 -5.92
C HIS A 224 -17.02 19.35 -4.99
N PRO A 225 -16.82 20.58 -5.51
CA PRO A 225 -16.71 21.80 -4.68
C PRO A 225 -18.01 22.21 -3.96
N SER A 226 -19.08 21.42 -4.03
CA SER A 226 -20.42 21.78 -3.55
C SER A 226 -20.76 21.35 -2.11
N GLU A 227 -19.88 20.66 -1.39
CA GLU A 227 -20.12 20.24 0.02
C GLU A 227 -19.32 21.05 1.06
N VAL A 228 -18.73 22.18 0.65
CA VAL A 228 -18.12 23.16 1.59
C VAL A 228 -19.17 24.22 1.90
N ASN A 229 -20.12 23.89 2.78
CA ASN A 229 -20.90 24.80 3.61
C ASN A 229 -22.04 24.01 4.25
N LEU A 230 -21.79 23.45 5.44
CA LEU A 230 -22.77 23.20 6.51
C LEU A 230 -22.00 22.98 7.82
#